data_AF-W1XXX3-F1
#
_entry.id   AF-W1XXX3-F1
#
_cell.length_a   1.000
_cell.length_b   1.000
_cell.length_c   1.000
_cell.angle_alpha   90.00
_cell.angle_beta   90.00
_cell.angle_gamma   90.00
#
_symmetry.space_group_name_H-M   'P 1'
#
loop_
_entity.id
_entity.type
_entity.pdbx_description
1 polymer ?
#
loop_
_entity_poly.entity_id
_entity_poly.type
_entity_poly.pdbx_seq_one_letter_code
_entity_poly.pdbx_strand_id
1 'polypeptide(L)'
;ITQEQYIGNVKKKIKDCIKLQEEIGIDVLVHGEFERNDMVEYFGEHFNGYLFTQNGWVQSYGTRCVKPPVIVGDVSRANPITV
;
A
#
# COMPACT_ATOMS: atom_id res chain seq x y z
N ILE A 1 8.03 -0.34 16.63
CA ILE A 1 8.15 -1.80 16.39
C ILE A 1 9.32 -2.05 15.45
N THR A 2 9.99 -3.18 15.54
CA THR A 2 11.04 -3.53 14.56
C THR A 2 10.41 -3.89 13.22
N GLN A 3 11.20 -3.85 12.14
CA GLN A 3 10.77 -4.30 10.82
C GLN A 3 10.30 -5.76 10.85
N GLU A 4 10.99 -6.62 11.58
CA GLU A 4 10.60 -8.03 11.77
C GLU A 4 9.25 -8.16 12.46
N GLN A 5 8.99 -7.36 13.51
CA GLN A 5 7.69 -7.33 14.19
C GLN A 5 6.58 -6.87 13.23
N TYR A 6 6.83 -5.85 12.43
CA TYR A 6 5.89 -5.38 11.41
C TYR A 6 5.57 -6.47 10.40
N ILE A 7 6.60 -7.10 9.81
CA ILE A 7 6.44 -8.20 8.85
C ILE A 7 5.68 -9.38 9.47
N GLY A 8 5.99 -9.74 10.72
CA GLY A 8 5.28 -10.78 11.45
C GLY A 8 3.79 -10.47 11.61
N ASN A 9 3.46 -9.21 11.94
CA ASN A 9 2.07 -8.78 12.07
C ASN A 9 1.32 -8.80 10.73
N VAL A 10 1.94 -8.33 9.65
CA VAL A 10 1.36 -8.36 8.29
C VAL A 10 1.09 -9.81 7.87
N LYS A 11 2.08 -10.72 8.02
CA LYS A 11 1.91 -12.14 7.71
C LYS A 11 0.76 -12.78 8.48
N LYS A 12 0.60 -12.44 9.76
CA LYS A 12 -0.53 -12.90 10.57
C LYS A 12 -1.87 -12.42 9.99
N LYS A 13 -1.98 -11.14 9.63
CA LYS A 13 -3.19 -10.57 9.02
C LYS A 13 -3.55 -11.22 7.69
N ILE A 14 -2.56 -11.46 6.82
CA ILE A 14 -2.75 -12.18 5.56
C ILE A 14 -3.28 -13.59 5.82
N LYS A 15 -2.69 -14.33 6.78
CA LYS A 15 -3.15 -15.67 7.15
C LYS A 15 -4.60 -15.68 7.62
N ASP A 16 -4.97 -14.75 8.50
CA ASP A 16 -6.33 -14.65 9.02
C ASP A 16 -7.33 -14.30 7.90
N CYS A 17 -6.93 -13.42 6.97
CA CYS A 17 -7.72 -13.03 5.81
C CYS A 17 -7.95 -14.20 4.83
N ILE A 18 -6.91 -14.99 4.54
CA ILE A 18 -7.02 -16.18 3.70
C ILE A 18 -7.97 -17.20 4.34
N LYS A 19 -7.81 -17.48 5.64
CA LYS A 19 -8.68 -18.42 6.37
C LYS A 19 -10.15 -18.03 6.28
N LEU A 20 -10.45 -16.73 6.44
CA LEU A 20 -11.82 -16.23 6.31
C LEU A 20 -12.37 -16.43 4.89
N GLN A 21 -11.57 -16.15 3.86
CA GLN A 21 -11.99 -16.31 2.46
C GLN A 21 -12.26 -17.78 2.11
N GLU A 22 -11.45 -18.70 2.63
CA GLU A 22 -11.68 -20.14 2.49
C GLU A 22 -12.97 -20.57 3.20
N GLU A 23 -13.22 -20.08 4.42
CA GLU A 23 -14.43 -20.41 5.21
C GLU A 23 -15.73 -19.94 4.54
N ILE A 24 -15.70 -18.81 3.83
CA ILE A 24 -16.88 -18.28 3.11
C ILE A 24 -16.98 -18.74 1.65
N GLY A 25 -16.04 -19.59 1.19
CA GLY A 25 -16.09 -20.23 -0.12
C GLY A 25 -15.74 -19.32 -1.29
N ILE A 26 -14.77 -18.41 -1.13
CA ILE A 26 -14.24 -17.59 -2.24
C ILE A 26 -13.32 -18.43 -3.15
N ASP A 27 -13.56 -18.38 -4.45
CA ASP A 27 -12.79 -19.15 -5.45
C ASP A 27 -11.41 -18.56 -5.76
N VAL A 28 -11.26 -17.23 -5.68
CA VAL A 28 -10.02 -16.52 -6.00
C VAL A 28 -9.64 -15.63 -4.82
N LEU A 29 -8.57 -16.02 -4.12
CA LEU A 29 -8.15 -15.38 -2.89
C LEU A 29 -7.34 -14.11 -3.14
N VAL A 30 -7.42 -13.17 -2.21
CA VAL A 30 -6.59 -11.98 -2.15
C VAL A 30 -5.91 -11.85 -0.79
N HIS A 31 -4.76 -11.18 -0.71
CA HIS A 31 -4.03 -11.06 0.56
C HIS A 31 -4.52 -9.95 1.50
N GLY A 32 -5.46 -9.10 1.05
CA GLY A 32 -6.03 -8.01 1.85
C GLY A 32 -5.24 -6.69 1.90
N GLU A 33 -4.04 -6.62 1.30
CA GLU A 33 -3.22 -5.39 1.16
C GLU A 33 -2.84 -4.71 2.49
N PHE A 34 -2.66 -5.48 3.56
CA PHE A 34 -2.41 -4.96 4.91
C PHE A 34 -1.11 -4.15 5.05
N GLU A 35 -0.19 -4.31 4.09
CA GLU A 35 1.04 -3.54 4.01
C GLU A 35 0.89 -2.19 3.29
N ARG A 36 -0.26 -1.94 2.64
CA ARG A 36 -0.51 -0.77 1.80
C ARG A 36 -1.53 0.16 2.43
N ASN A 37 -1.20 1.45 2.44
CA ASN A 37 -2.09 2.48 2.93
C ASN A 37 -2.91 3.14 1.81
N ASP A 38 -2.28 3.41 0.67
CA ASP A 38 -2.89 4.00 -0.52
C ASP A 38 -2.30 3.39 -1.78
N MET A 39 -3.14 3.18 -2.78
CA MET A 39 -2.81 2.46 -4.01
C MET A 39 -1.88 3.21 -4.96
N VAL A 40 -1.65 4.51 -4.75
CA VAL A 40 -0.71 5.33 -5.56
C VAL A 40 0.52 5.67 -4.74
N GLU A 41 0.34 6.07 -3.47
CA GLU A 41 1.44 6.42 -2.57
C GLU A 41 2.40 5.25 -2.38
N TYR A 42 1.85 4.04 -2.12
CA TYR A 42 2.68 2.84 -1.92
C TYR A 42 3.61 2.56 -3.12
N PHE A 43 3.14 2.76 -4.35
CA PHE A 43 3.98 2.55 -5.54
C PHE A 43 4.97 3.68 -5.74
N GLY A 44 4.54 4.94 -5.58
CA GLY A 44 5.42 6.08 -5.77
C GLY A 44 6.60 6.07 -4.78
N GLU A 45 6.42 5.57 -3.56
CA GLU A 45 7.49 5.42 -2.57
C GLU A 45 8.59 4.44 -3.03
N HIS A 46 8.25 3.53 -3.95
CA HIS A 46 9.16 2.52 -4.49
C HIS A 46 9.64 2.85 -5.93
N PHE A 47 9.18 3.96 -6.52
CA PHE A 47 9.62 4.43 -7.84
C PHE A 47 10.61 5.60 -7.72
N ASN A 48 11.59 5.63 -8.62
CA ASN A 48 12.39 6.83 -8.85
C ASN A 48 11.53 7.89 -9.55
N GLY A 49 11.88 9.17 -9.37
CA GLY A 49 11.22 10.29 -10.05
C GLY A 49 10.00 10.86 -9.30
N TYR A 50 9.67 10.35 -8.12
CA TYR A 50 8.59 10.85 -7.27
C TYR A 50 9.11 11.60 -6.03
N LEU A 51 8.35 12.61 -5.60
CA LEU A 51 8.46 13.26 -4.30
C LEU A 51 7.12 13.24 -3.56
N PHE A 52 7.21 13.25 -2.24
CA PHE A 52 6.06 13.21 -1.33
C PHE A 52 6.05 14.44 -0.42
N THR A 53 4.86 15.02 -0.26
CA THR A 53 4.65 16.11 0.69
C THR A 53 4.17 15.55 2.03
N GLN A 54 4.49 16.22 3.14
CA GLN A 54 3.94 15.85 4.45
C GLN A 54 2.52 16.41 4.67
N ASN A 55 2.24 17.62 4.17
CA ASN A 55 0.98 18.33 4.41
C ASN A 55 0.31 18.87 3.13
N GLY A 56 0.67 18.37 1.94
CA GLY A 56 0.08 18.80 0.65
C GLY A 56 -1.32 18.24 0.42
N TRP A 57 -2.23 18.50 1.35
CA TRP A 57 -3.61 18.02 1.28
C TRP A 57 -4.43 18.84 0.28
N VAL A 58 -5.18 18.13 -0.56
CA VAL A 58 -6.13 18.71 -1.51
C VAL A 58 -7.50 18.09 -1.26
N GLN A 59 -8.54 18.92 -1.13
CA GLN A 59 -9.91 18.44 -0.96
C GLN A 59 -10.34 17.63 -2.20
N SER A 60 -10.87 16.43 -1.98
CA SER A 60 -11.33 15.53 -3.05
C SER A 60 -12.85 15.40 -3.06
N TYR A 61 -13.44 14.98 -1.94
CA TYR A 61 -14.89 14.74 -1.88
C TYR A 61 -15.43 14.96 -0.46
N GLY A 62 -16.28 15.97 -0.27
CA GLY A 62 -16.79 16.34 1.05
C GLY A 62 -15.63 16.70 2.00
N THR A 63 -15.54 15.99 3.13
CA THR A 63 -14.44 16.13 4.10
C THR A 63 -13.22 15.25 3.80
N ARG A 64 -13.24 14.48 2.70
CA ARG A 64 -12.13 13.62 2.29
C ARG A 64 -11.09 14.44 1.51
N CYS A 65 -9.86 14.43 2.02
CA CYS A 65 -8.69 14.99 1.34
C CYS A 65 -7.81 13.87 0.78
N VAL A 66 -7.04 14.21 -0.25
CA VAL A 66 -5.99 13.37 -0.82
C VAL A 66 -4.65 14.08 -0.69
N LYS A 67 -3.56 13.30 -0.71
CA LYS A 67 -2.19 13.80 -0.66
C LYS A 67 -1.44 13.25 -1.88
N PRO A 68 -1.62 13.87 -3.06
CA PRO A 68 -1.08 13.31 -4.30
C PRO A 68 0.45 13.38 -4.31
N PRO A 69 1.14 12.33 -4.79
CA PRO A 69 2.57 12.38 -5.02
C PRO A 69 2.89 13.26 -6.23
N VAL A 70 4.12 13.79 -6.28
CA VAL A 70 4.56 14.70 -7.35
C VAL A 70 5.65 14.01 -8.19
N ILE A 71 5.42 13.92 -9.50
CA ILE A 71 6.46 13.45 -10.44
C ILE A 71 7.38 14.63 -10.74
N VAL A 72 8.67 14.47 -10.47
CA VAL A 72 9.70 15.52 -10.65
C VAL A 72 10.79 15.13 -11.64
N GLY A 73 10.75 13.92 -12.18
CA GLY A 73 11.73 13.43 -13.16
C GLY A 73 11.29 12.11 -13.80
N ASP A 74 12.18 11.51 -14.57
CA ASP A 74 11.92 10.26 -15.28
C ASP A 74 11.60 9.11 -14.31
N VAL A 75 10.49 8.43 -14.58
CA VAL A 75 10.00 7.35 -13.72
C VAL A 75 10.67 6.03 -14.08
N SER A 76 11.24 5.35 -13.08
CA SER A 76 11.83 4.02 -13.26
C SER A 76 11.67 3.15 -12.01
N ARG A 77 11.65 1.83 -12.22
CA ARG A 77 11.53 0.80 -11.17
C ARG A 77 12.87 0.16 -10.88
N ALA A 78 13.44 0.39 -9.70
CA ALA A 78 14.71 -0.20 -9.30
C ALA A 78 14.55 -1.63 -8.74
N ASN A 79 13.51 -1.88 -7.94
CA ASN A 79 13.33 -3.12 -7.18
C ASN A 79 11.91 -3.70 -7.35
N PRO A 80 11.71 -5.00 -7.05
CA PRO A 80 10.37 -5.56 -6.83
C PRO A 80 9.62 -4.77 -5.76
N ILE A 81 8.31 -4.60 -5.93
CA ILE A 81 7.47 -3.78 -5.05
C ILE A 81 6.53 -4.67 -4.23
N THR A 82 5.82 -5.60 -4.88
CA THR A 82 4.74 -6.40 -4.27
C THR A 82 4.98 -7.90 -4.31
N VAL A 83 6.24 -8.34 -4.39
CA VAL A 83 6.61 -9.78 -4.51
C VAL A 83 6.76 -10.43 -3.14
#